data_AF-A0A3D2WB67-F1
#
_entry.id   AF-A0A3D2WB67-F1
#
_cell.length_a   1.000
_cell.length_b   1.000
_cell.length_c   1.000
_cell.angle_alpha   90.00
_cell.angle_beta   90.00
_cell.angle_gamma   90.00
#
_symmetry.space_group_name_H-M   'P 1'
#
loop_
_entity.id
_entity.type
_entity.pdbx_description
1 polymer ?
#
loop_
_entity_poly.entity_id
_entity_poly.type
_entity_poly.pdbx_seq_one_letter_code
_entity_poly.pdbx_strand_id
1 'polypeptide(L)'
;MLFNLLMYVFMAVMIVRIISMNAQRKKNFRTTELLRNVNDSAMFNEIADRLEQENQKDIVFLNELKVFRLWEQAMNRRYDAFRKSLEEINLNDYISEGRKGMEVNEVAFFYLLHTIPNIFYGQEDEEMRKLVAEKAETVREKLSNQMIWMIYEANEAMYDGSPEKAVPLYEKILDGDYEGIAYGKSMISVYKKICAVMLAWYYKDRDEEKFNEFKGDLEAFNQMNVGRRWIRNLGIEMSDEEEAAEETESEETSEEEPAEEEPAETESEEKE
;
A
#
# COMPACT_ATOMS: atom_id res chain seq x y z
N MET A 1 -29.42 -38.77 -0.68
CA MET A 1 -28.75 -38.26 0.55
C MET A 1 -27.34 -37.74 0.29
N LEU A 2 -26.46 -38.50 -0.38
CA LEU A 2 -25.06 -38.08 -0.65
C LEU A 2 -24.96 -36.74 -1.42
N PHE A 3 -25.83 -36.55 -2.41
CA PHE A 3 -25.92 -35.31 -3.20
C PHE A 3 -26.32 -34.08 -2.37
N ASN A 4 -27.30 -34.22 -1.47
CA ASN A 4 -27.71 -33.13 -0.58
C ASN A 4 -26.59 -32.77 0.40
N LEU A 5 -25.84 -33.76 0.91
CA LEU A 5 -24.69 -33.52 1.79
C LEU A 5 -23.57 -32.76 1.08
N LEU A 6 -23.26 -33.12 -0.17
CA LEU A 6 -22.32 -32.41 -1.04
C LEU A 6 -22.76 -30.96 -1.29
N MET A 7 -24.06 -30.72 -1.49
CA MET A 7 -24.61 -29.38 -1.72
C MET A 7 -24.49 -28.49 -0.48
N TYR A 8 -24.72 -29.04 0.72
CA TYR A 8 -24.54 -28.30 1.98
C TYR A 8 -23.07 -27.93 2.23
N VAL A 9 -22.13 -28.84 1.93
CA VAL A 9 -20.68 -28.54 2.02
C VAL A 9 -20.29 -27.45 1.03
N PHE A 10 -20.79 -27.50 -0.21
CA PHE A 10 -20.54 -26.47 -1.21
C PHE A 10 -21.09 -25.09 -0.79
N MET A 11 -22.31 -25.02 -0.27
CA MET A 11 -22.88 -23.78 0.25
C MET A 11 -22.09 -23.24 1.44
N ALA A 12 -21.65 -24.09 2.37
CA ALA A 12 -20.81 -23.67 3.49
C ALA A 12 -19.48 -23.05 3.02
N VAL A 13 -18.82 -23.67 2.03
CA VAL A 13 -17.60 -23.12 1.42
C VAL A 13 -17.85 -21.78 0.72
N MET A 14 -18.97 -21.64 0.00
CA MET A 14 -19.32 -20.36 -0.64
C MET A 14 -19.62 -19.27 0.38
N ILE A 15 -20.35 -19.57 1.45
CA ILE A 15 -20.65 -18.60 2.52
C ILE A 15 -19.36 -18.14 3.18
N VAL A 16 -18.44 -19.05 3.52
CA VAL A 16 -17.12 -18.69 4.06
C VAL A 16 -16.35 -17.82 3.06
N ARG A 17 -16.40 -18.12 1.76
CA ARG A 17 -15.74 -17.34 0.72
C ARG A 17 -16.35 -15.94 0.56
N ILE A 18 -17.67 -15.80 0.62
CA ILE A 18 -18.38 -14.51 0.57
C ILE A 18 -18.04 -13.66 1.80
N ILE A 19 -18.06 -14.26 2.99
CA ILE A 19 -17.67 -13.58 4.23
C ILE A 19 -16.22 -13.10 4.16
N SER A 20 -15.31 -13.96 3.70
CA SER A 20 -13.89 -13.61 3.50
C SER A 20 -13.71 -12.48 2.48
N MET A 21 -14.42 -12.53 1.35
CA MET A 21 -14.39 -11.46 0.35
C MET A 21 -14.96 -10.13 0.88
N ASN A 22 -16.03 -10.18 1.67
CA ASN A 22 -16.60 -8.99 2.29
C ASN A 22 -15.69 -8.40 3.37
N ALA A 23 -15.02 -9.23 4.17
CA ALA A 23 -14.02 -8.79 5.13
C ALA A 23 -12.83 -8.09 4.42
N GLN A 24 -12.35 -8.68 3.31
CA GLN A 24 -11.30 -8.06 2.50
C GLN A 24 -11.74 -6.74 1.88
N ARG A 25 -12.98 -6.65 1.37
CA ARG A 25 -13.54 -5.38 0.84
C ARG A 25 -13.61 -4.30 1.92
N LYS A 26 -14.10 -4.63 3.12
CA LYS A 26 -14.12 -3.70 4.25
C LYS A 26 -12.71 -3.27 4.68
N LYS A 27 -11.73 -4.18 4.70
CA LYS A 27 -10.32 -3.83 4.95
C LYS A 27 -9.81 -2.84 3.88
N ASN A 28 -9.98 -3.18 2.61
CA ASN A 28 -9.53 -2.34 1.50
C ASN A 28 -10.20 -0.96 1.51
N PHE A 29 -11.49 -0.88 1.84
CA PHE A 29 -12.22 0.39 1.95
C PHE A 29 -11.65 1.28 3.06
N ARG A 30 -11.47 0.74 4.27
CA ARG A 30 -10.89 1.46 5.42
C ARG A 30 -9.50 2.01 5.12
N THR A 31 -8.63 1.19 4.53
CA THR A 31 -7.31 1.64 4.10
C THR A 31 -7.43 2.72 3.03
N THR A 32 -8.28 2.55 2.02
CA THR A 32 -8.43 3.55 0.94
C THR A 32 -8.92 4.90 1.46
N GLU A 33 -9.91 4.90 2.36
CA GLU A 33 -10.43 6.11 3.00
C GLU A 33 -9.33 6.87 3.76
N LEU A 34 -8.53 6.14 4.55
CA LEU A 34 -7.42 6.72 5.28
C LEU A 34 -6.35 7.30 4.34
N LEU A 35 -5.96 6.55 3.31
CA LEU A 35 -4.86 6.94 2.41
C LEU A 35 -5.22 8.08 1.46
N ARG A 36 -6.51 8.30 1.18
CA ARG A 36 -6.98 9.49 0.42
C ARG A 36 -6.70 10.79 1.15
N ASN A 37 -6.65 10.76 2.47
CA ASN A 37 -6.50 11.95 3.31
C ASN A 37 -5.07 12.12 3.85
N VAL A 38 -4.08 11.40 3.31
CA VAL A 38 -2.69 11.46 3.80
C VAL A 38 -2.06 12.86 3.70
N ASN A 39 -2.61 13.75 2.88
CA ASN A 39 -2.17 15.14 2.75
C ASN A 39 -2.92 16.11 3.69
N ASP A 40 -4.01 15.68 4.32
CA ASP A 40 -4.75 16.45 5.35
C ASP A 40 -4.53 15.79 6.71
N SER A 41 -3.56 16.30 7.47
CA SER A 41 -3.23 15.77 8.79
C SER A 41 -4.41 15.75 9.76
N ALA A 42 -5.34 16.70 9.69
CA ALA A 42 -6.45 16.77 10.62
C ALA A 42 -7.46 15.65 10.30
N MET A 43 -7.89 15.57 9.04
CA MET A 43 -8.83 14.55 8.59
C MET A 43 -8.26 13.14 8.68
N PHE A 44 -6.97 12.97 8.35
CA PHE A 44 -6.28 11.69 8.51
C PHE A 44 -6.31 11.21 9.95
N ASN A 45 -5.98 12.08 10.91
CA ASN A 45 -5.93 11.68 12.32
C ASN A 45 -7.34 11.39 12.87
N GLU A 46 -8.36 12.14 12.47
CA GLU A 46 -9.74 11.83 12.84
C GLU A 46 -10.18 10.45 12.34
N ILE A 47 -9.92 10.14 11.07
CA ILE A 47 -10.22 8.83 10.48
C ILE A 47 -9.40 7.73 11.15
N ALA A 48 -8.11 7.96 11.39
CA ALA A 48 -7.23 7.00 12.04
C ALA A 48 -7.72 6.66 13.46
N ASP A 49 -8.07 7.68 14.26
CA ASP A 49 -8.54 7.50 15.63
C ASP A 49 -9.88 6.74 15.67
N ARG A 50 -10.80 7.06 14.75
CA ARG A 50 -12.06 6.31 14.58
C ARG A 50 -11.80 4.85 14.22
N LEU A 51 -10.96 4.61 13.21
CA LEU A 51 -10.62 3.25 12.76
C LEU A 51 -9.91 2.45 13.84
N GLU A 52 -9.07 3.07 14.66
CA GLU A 52 -8.43 2.44 15.81
C GLU A 52 -9.46 1.98 16.85
N GLN A 53 -10.44 2.85 17.18
CA GLN A 53 -11.51 2.52 18.13
C GLN A 53 -12.42 1.39 17.63
N GLU A 54 -12.76 1.38 16.34
CA GLU A 54 -13.61 0.36 15.74
C GLU A 54 -12.92 -1.02 15.64
N ASN A 55 -11.58 -1.05 15.60
CA ASN A 55 -10.80 -2.23 15.25
C ASN A 55 -9.83 -2.70 16.35
N GLN A 56 -10.16 -2.43 17.62
CA GLN A 56 -9.34 -2.77 18.79
C GLN A 56 -8.88 -4.25 18.88
N LYS A 57 -9.55 -5.16 18.16
CA LYS A 57 -9.24 -6.61 18.16
C LYS A 57 -8.41 -7.06 16.94
N ASP A 58 -8.25 -6.22 15.93
CA ASP A 58 -7.53 -6.54 14.70
C ASP A 58 -6.08 -6.02 14.79
N ILE A 59 -5.22 -6.80 15.46
CA ILE A 59 -3.82 -6.42 15.71
C ILE A 59 -3.05 -6.13 14.41
N VAL A 60 -3.34 -6.87 13.34
CA VAL A 60 -2.69 -6.68 12.03
C VAL A 60 -3.05 -5.33 11.46
N PHE A 61 -4.34 -4.97 11.49
CA PHE A 61 -4.79 -3.66 11.05
C PHE A 61 -4.24 -2.53 11.93
N LEU A 62 -4.20 -2.71 13.25
CA LEU A 62 -3.64 -1.71 14.16
C LEU A 62 -2.14 -1.48 13.92
N ASN A 63 -1.40 -2.54 13.57
CA ASN A 63 0.00 -2.46 13.16
C ASN A 63 0.16 -1.70 11.82
N GLU A 64 -0.67 -2.01 10.82
CA GLU A 64 -0.72 -1.24 9.57
C GLU A 64 -1.03 0.25 9.82
N LEU A 65 -1.99 0.53 10.70
CA LEU A 65 -2.40 1.90 11.05
C LEU A 65 -1.26 2.71 11.67
N LYS A 66 -0.46 2.11 12.55
CA LYS A 66 0.73 2.77 13.12
C LYS A 66 1.74 3.16 12.04
N VAL A 67 1.96 2.30 11.05
CA VAL A 67 2.85 2.62 9.92
C VAL A 67 2.22 3.66 8.99
N PHE A 68 0.89 3.65 8.78
CA PHE A 68 0.23 4.71 8.01
C PHE A 68 0.35 6.07 8.69
N ARG A 69 0.31 6.15 10.03
CA ARG A 69 0.62 7.40 10.76
C ARG A 69 2.06 7.86 10.50
N LEU A 70 3.05 6.96 10.50
CA LEU A 70 4.42 7.30 10.11
C LEU A 70 4.49 7.84 8.69
N TRP A 71 3.77 7.21 7.75
CA TRP A 71 3.75 7.65 6.36
C TRP A 71 3.18 9.06 6.24
N GLU A 72 2.04 9.34 6.88
CA GLU A 72 1.46 10.67 6.91
C GLU A 72 2.40 11.70 7.54
N GLN A 73 3.10 11.34 8.62
CA GLN A 73 4.02 12.25 9.31
C GLN A 73 5.24 12.56 8.44
N ALA A 74 5.77 11.58 7.71
CA ALA A 74 6.84 11.78 6.73
C ALA A 74 6.39 12.68 5.57
N MET A 75 5.17 12.47 5.06
CA MET A 75 4.57 13.30 4.01
C MET A 75 4.45 14.77 4.41
N ASN A 76 3.97 15.02 5.63
CA ASN A 76 3.70 16.36 6.14
C ASN A 76 4.88 16.96 6.93
N ARG A 77 6.08 16.37 6.82
CA ARG A 77 7.33 16.81 7.48
C ARG A 77 7.20 17.00 9.00
N ARG A 78 6.39 16.17 9.66
CA ARG A 78 6.16 16.18 11.11
C ARG A 78 7.21 15.34 11.84
N TYR A 79 8.48 15.69 11.71
CA TYR A 79 9.60 14.83 12.11
C TYR A 79 9.66 14.50 13.60
N ASP A 80 9.30 15.43 14.48
CA ASP A 80 9.25 15.17 15.93
C ASP A 80 8.18 14.12 16.28
N ALA A 81 7.03 14.16 15.60
CA ALA A 81 5.99 13.17 15.77
C ALA A 81 6.42 11.83 15.17
N PHE A 82 7.04 11.86 13.99
CA PHE A 82 7.59 10.68 13.32
C PHE A 82 8.57 9.91 14.21
N ARG A 83 9.54 10.61 14.82
CA ARG A 83 10.55 9.98 15.70
C ARG A 83 9.89 9.26 16.87
N LYS A 84 8.97 9.92 17.57
CA LYS A 84 8.22 9.33 18.68
C LYS A 84 7.41 8.11 18.26
N SER A 85 6.66 8.23 17.17
CA SER A 85 5.86 7.13 16.64
C SER A 85 6.73 5.96 16.17
N LEU A 86 7.92 6.22 15.61
CA LEU A 86 8.83 5.17 15.16
C LEU A 86 9.45 4.43 16.35
N GLU A 87 9.78 5.14 17.44
CA GLU A 87 10.28 4.55 18.68
C GLU A 87 9.28 3.54 19.27
N GLU A 88 7.98 3.87 19.26
CA GLU A 88 6.89 3.04 19.80
C GLU A 88 6.65 1.74 19.02
N ILE A 89 7.09 1.64 17.76
CA ILE A 89 6.92 0.43 16.96
C ILE A 89 7.99 -0.59 17.32
N ASN A 90 7.62 -1.80 17.72
CA ASN A 90 8.55 -2.93 17.78
C ASN A 90 8.33 -3.83 16.55
N LEU A 91 9.26 -3.79 15.58
CA LEU A 91 9.12 -4.53 14.32
C LEU A 91 9.09 -6.05 14.51
N ASN A 92 9.64 -6.56 15.62
CA ASN A 92 9.55 -7.99 15.92
C ASN A 92 8.09 -8.44 16.14
N ASP A 93 7.22 -7.56 16.62
CA ASP A 93 5.80 -7.88 16.85
C ASP A 93 5.01 -8.01 15.54
N TYR A 94 5.59 -7.58 14.42
CA TYR A 94 4.99 -7.62 13.09
C TYR A 94 5.37 -8.91 12.34
N ILE A 95 6.32 -9.67 12.88
CA ILE A 95 6.81 -10.91 12.28
C ILE A 95 6.21 -12.08 13.06
N SER A 96 5.33 -12.84 12.40
CA SER A 96 4.77 -14.06 13.01
C SER A 96 5.81 -15.18 13.07
N GLU A 97 5.80 -15.93 14.16
CA GLU A 97 6.61 -17.14 14.28
C GLU A 97 6.07 -18.24 13.34
N GLY A 98 6.94 -18.87 12.54
CA GLY A 98 6.59 -20.00 11.66
C GLY A 98 6.45 -19.64 10.16
N ARG A 99 5.75 -20.50 9.40
CA ARG A 99 5.73 -20.47 7.92
C ARG A 99 5.14 -19.21 7.27
N LYS A 100 4.41 -18.38 8.04
CA LYS A 100 3.80 -17.14 7.55
C LYS A 100 4.69 -15.91 7.71
N GLY A 101 5.82 -16.02 8.43
CA GLY A 101 6.81 -14.94 8.58
C GLY A 101 6.18 -13.56 8.75
N MET A 102 6.51 -12.62 7.87
CA MET A 102 5.90 -11.29 7.82
C MET A 102 4.75 -11.14 6.81
N GLU A 103 4.33 -12.21 6.11
CA GLU A 103 3.26 -12.16 5.08
C GLU A 103 1.97 -11.50 5.59
N VAL A 104 1.69 -11.64 6.89
CA VAL A 104 0.52 -11.05 7.53
C VAL A 104 0.60 -9.52 7.62
N ASN A 105 1.79 -8.96 7.80
CA ASN A 105 2.06 -7.53 7.93
C ASN A 105 2.90 -6.99 6.77
N GLU A 106 2.92 -7.67 5.62
CA GLU A 106 3.78 -7.32 4.48
C GLU A 106 3.48 -5.92 3.95
N VAL A 107 2.21 -5.50 3.99
CA VAL A 107 1.80 -4.15 3.62
C VAL A 107 2.42 -3.11 4.56
N ALA A 108 2.39 -3.34 5.88
CA ALA A 108 3.04 -2.45 6.84
C ALA A 108 4.54 -2.35 6.59
N PHE A 109 5.22 -3.48 6.37
CA PHE A 109 6.64 -3.46 6.00
C PHE A 109 6.89 -2.74 4.68
N PHE A 110 6.00 -2.86 3.69
CA PHE A 110 6.15 -2.18 2.41
C PHE A 110 6.14 -0.66 2.59
N TYR A 111 5.22 -0.12 3.39
CA TYR A 111 5.23 1.32 3.65
C TYR A 111 6.47 1.76 4.43
N LEU A 112 6.84 1.01 5.47
CA LEU A 112 7.97 1.36 6.33
C LEU A 112 9.34 1.25 5.62
N LEU A 113 9.57 0.19 4.85
CA LEU A 113 10.87 -0.11 4.23
C LEU A 113 11.03 0.49 2.84
N HIS A 114 9.94 0.79 2.14
CA HIS A 114 10.02 1.25 0.74
C HIS A 114 9.45 2.65 0.57
N THR A 115 8.18 2.83 0.95
CA THR A 115 7.48 4.09 0.66
C THR A 115 8.03 5.26 1.46
N ILE A 116 8.24 5.08 2.77
CA ILE A 116 8.74 6.13 3.66
C ILE A 116 10.20 6.52 3.32
N PRO A 117 11.14 5.57 3.12
CA PRO A 117 12.50 5.90 2.67
C PRO A 117 12.53 6.65 1.34
N ASN A 118 11.68 6.27 0.39
CA ASN A 118 11.56 6.99 -0.88
C ASN A 118 11.07 8.44 -0.70
N ILE A 119 10.16 8.69 0.25
CA ILE A 119 9.72 10.06 0.58
C ILE A 119 10.89 10.87 1.14
N PHE A 120 11.64 10.33 2.10
CA PHE A 120 12.80 11.03 2.64
C PHE A 120 13.90 11.24 1.61
N TYR A 121 14.08 10.29 0.68
CA TYR A 121 14.96 10.47 -0.47
C TYR A 121 14.54 11.67 -1.34
N GLY A 122 13.28 11.72 -1.76
CA GLY A 122 12.76 12.85 -2.56
C GLY A 122 12.71 14.19 -1.81
N GLN A 123 12.73 14.17 -0.49
CA GLN A 123 12.85 15.35 0.37
C GLN A 123 14.30 15.76 0.66
N GLU A 124 15.29 14.99 0.16
CA GLU A 124 16.72 15.16 0.46
C GLU A 124 17.04 15.05 1.97
N ASP A 125 16.23 14.31 2.74
CA ASP A 125 16.36 14.14 4.19
C ASP A 125 17.07 12.83 4.55
N GLU A 126 18.39 12.83 4.42
CA GLU A 126 19.22 11.65 4.70
C GLU A 126 19.16 11.23 6.18
N GLU A 127 18.97 12.18 7.10
CA GLU A 127 18.90 11.89 8.53
C GLU A 127 17.66 11.03 8.86
N MET A 128 16.49 11.44 8.36
CA MET A 128 15.26 10.70 8.59
C MET A 128 15.26 9.34 7.86
N ARG A 129 15.86 9.26 6.67
CA ARG A 129 16.07 7.97 5.98
C ARG A 129 16.94 7.03 6.79
N LYS A 130 18.08 7.51 7.32
CA LYS A 130 18.97 6.71 8.18
C LYS A 130 18.30 6.24 9.45
N LEU A 131 17.45 7.08 10.06
CA LEU A 131 16.68 6.68 11.24
C LEU A 131 15.75 5.49 10.94
N VAL A 132 15.09 5.48 9.77
CA VAL A 132 14.29 4.33 9.33
C VAL A 132 15.19 3.11 9.11
N ALA A 133 16.38 3.30 8.54
CA ALA A 133 17.32 2.21 8.31
C ALA A 133 17.82 1.57 9.62
N GLU A 134 18.14 2.38 10.63
CA GLU A 134 18.48 1.91 11.98
C GLU A 134 17.34 1.09 12.58
N LYS A 135 16.09 1.53 12.40
CA LYS A 135 14.92 0.77 12.86
C LYS A 135 14.79 -0.56 12.12
N ALA A 136 14.96 -0.56 10.81
CA ALA A 136 14.87 -1.74 9.95
C ALA A 136 15.92 -2.80 10.30
N GLU A 137 17.15 -2.40 10.67
CA GLU A 137 18.24 -3.31 11.03
C GLU A 137 17.87 -4.26 12.18
N THR A 138 16.96 -3.83 13.08
CA THR A 138 16.48 -4.65 14.21
C THR A 138 15.80 -5.96 13.80
N VAL A 139 15.39 -6.09 12.52
CA VAL A 139 14.74 -7.28 11.96
C VAL A 139 15.49 -7.89 10.78
N ARG A 140 16.68 -7.39 10.45
CA ARG A 140 17.48 -7.85 9.31
C ARG A 140 17.64 -9.36 9.24
N GLU A 141 18.09 -9.98 10.34
CA GLU A 141 18.37 -11.42 10.36
C GLU A 141 17.12 -12.24 9.96
N LYS A 142 15.96 -11.83 10.50
CA LYS A 142 14.67 -12.49 10.27
C LYS A 142 14.13 -12.27 8.85
N LEU A 143 14.48 -11.16 8.23
CA LEU A 143 13.97 -10.77 6.92
C LEU A 143 14.97 -10.97 5.78
N SER A 144 16.20 -11.39 6.07
CA SER A 144 17.31 -11.45 5.10
C SER A 144 17.03 -12.24 3.82
N ASN A 145 16.18 -13.27 3.88
CA ASN A 145 15.77 -14.07 2.72
C ASN A 145 14.42 -13.63 2.10
N GLN A 146 13.82 -12.55 2.61
CA GLN A 146 12.54 -12.02 2.14
C GLN A 146 12.79 -11.02 1.02
N MET A 147 12.01 -11.12 -0.07
CA MET A 147 12.11 -10.21 -1.22
C MET A 147 12.00 -8.74 -0.82
N ILE A 148 11.11 -8.43 0.12
CA ILE A 148 10.92 -7.06 0.63
C ILE A 148 12.21 -6.49 1.23
N TRP A 149 12.97 -7.29 1.99
CA TRP A 149 14.23 -6.87 2.57
C TRP A 149 15.32 -6.72 1.52
N MET A 150 15.41 -7.69 0.60
CA MET A 150 16.40 -7.66 -0.48
C MET A 150 16.20 -6.42 -1.37
N ILE A 151 14.96 -6.11 -1.74
CA ILE A 151 14.62 -4.88 -2.49
C ILE A 151 14.95 -3.64 -1.64
N TYR A 152 14.76 -3.69 -0.33
CA TYR A 152 15.05 -2.57 0.55
C TYR A 152 16.55 -2.26 0.56
N GLU A 153 17.40 -3.26 0.77
CA GLU A 153 18.86 -3.10 0.69
C GLU A 153 19.30 -2.61 -0.70
N ALA A 154 18.67 -3.09 -1.77
CA ALA A 154 18.95 -2.61 -3.13
C ALA A 154 18.52 -1.16 -3.34
N ASN A 155 17.35 -0.75 -2.83
CA ASN A 155 16.89 0.63 -2.92
C ASN A 155 17.80 1.58 -2.14
N GLU A 156 18.20 1.21 -0.92
CA GLU A 156 19.16 2.01 -0.14
C GLU A 156 20.49 2.13 -0.87
N ALA A 157 21.01 1.03 -1.46
CA ALA A 157 22.22 1.07 -2.27
C ALA A 157 22.07 2.00 -3.49
N MET A 158 20.91 2.02 -4.14
CA MET A 158 20.62 2.94 -5.24
C MET A 158 20.61 4.40 -4.77
N TYR A 159 19.94 4.70 -3.66
CA TYR A 159 19.90 6.04 -3.07
C TYR A 159 21.29 6.53 -2.65
N ASP A 160 22.15 5.62 -2.16
CA ASP A 160 23.52 5.90 -1.77
C ASP A 160 24.50 5.92 -2.96
N GLY A 161 24.02 5.79 -4.21
CA GLY A 161 24.84 5.86 -5.41
C GLY A 161 25.72 4.63 -5.66
N SER A 162 25.32 3.46 -5.15
CA SER A 162 25.95 2.15 -5.36
C SER A 162 25.06 1.20 -6.20
N PRO A 163 24.68 1.58 -7.43
CA PRO A 163 23.72 0.84 -8.25
C PRO A 163 24.17 -0.57 -8.63
N GLU A 164 25.48 -0.85 -8.64
CA GLU A 164 26.04 -2.16 -8.94
C GLU A 164 25.60 -3.26 -7.96
N LYS A 165 25.18 -2.89 -6.75
CA LYS A 165 24.63 -3.80 -5.75
C LYS A 165 23.14 -4.07 -5.93
N ALA A 166 22.45 -3.22 -6.71
CA ALA A 166 21.00 -3.20 -6.80
C ALA A 166 20.48 -3.71 -8.15
N VAL A 167 21.06 -3.24 -9.26
CA VAL A 167 20.63 -3.57 -10.62
C VAL A 167 20.51 -5.08 -10.87
N PRO A 168 21.51 -5.92 -10.51
CA PRO A 168 21.41 -7.36 -10.73
C PRO A 168 20.23 -8.01 -9.99
N LEU A 169 19.88 -7.50 -8.81
CA LEU A 169 18.73 -8.00 -8.05
C LEU A 169 17.42 -7.65 -8.75
N TYR A 170 17.28 -6.40 -9.23
CA TYR A 170 16.08 -5.97 -9.92
C TYR A 170 15.84 -6.78 -11.20
N GLU A 171 16.87 -6.98 -12.02
CA GLU A 171 16.81 -7.81 -13.22
C GLU A 171 16.39 -9.25 -12.86
N LYS A 172 17.03 -9.85 -11.86
CA LYS A 172 16.69 -11.18 -11.34
C LYS A 172 15.19 -11.29 -10.96
N ILE A 173 14.66 -10.28 -10.26
CA ILE A 173 13.26 -10.27 -9.82
C ILE A 173 12.28 -10.13 -11.00
N LEU A 174 12.62 -9.31 -11.99
CA LEU A 174 11.80 -9.12 -13.18
C LEU A 174 11.74 -10.40 -14.04
N ASP A 175 12.88 -11.08 -14.19
CA ASP A 175 13.03 -12.35 -14.92
C ASP A 175 12.32 -13.52 -14.27
N GLY A 176 11.88 -13.38 -13.01
CA GLY A 176 11.16 -14.43 -12.30
C GLY A 176 12.08 -15.43 -11.59
N ASP A 177 13.37 -15.13 -11.48
CA ASP A 177 14.30 -15.96 -10.72
C ASP A 177 14.17 -15.65 -9.21
N TYR A 178 13.31 -16.42 -8.56
CA TYR A 178 13.05 -16.32 -7.12
C TYR A 178 13.73 -17.43 -6.33
N GLU A 179 14.72 -18.12 -6.89
CA GLU A 179 15.36 -19.23 -6.18
C GLU A 179 15.97 -18.72 -4.86
N GLY A 180 15.54 -19.35 -3.76
CA GLY A 180 15.96 -19.01 -2.40
C GLY A 180 15.28 -17.76 -1.80
N ILE A 181 14.35 -17.11 -2.50
CA ILE A 181 13.69 -15.87 -2.06
C ILE A 181 12.26 -16.16 -1.60
N ALA A 182 11.95 -15.78 -0.36
CA ALA A 182 10.60 -15.82 0.18
C ALA A 182 9.85 -14.51 -0.11
N TYR A 183 8.56 -14.59 -0.45
CA TYR A 183 7.74 -13.41 -0.73
C TYR A 183 6.24 -13.75 -0.60
N GLY A 184 5.43 -12.77 -0.22
CA GLY A 184 3.97 -12.92 -0.29
C GLY A 184 3.47 -12.79 -1.73
N LYS A 185 2.69 -13.78 -2.17
CA LYS A 185 2.14 -13.82 -3.54
C LYS A 185 1.28 -12.60 -3.89
N SER A 186 0.68 -11.95 -2.90
CA SER A 186 -0.12 -10.73 -3.10
C SER A 186 0.74 -9.51 -3.47
N MET A 187 2.01 -9.48 -3.06
CA MET A 187 2.88 -8.32 -3.20
C MET A 187 3.88 -8.42 -4.36
N ILE A 188 4.04 -9.60 -4.96
CA ILE A 188 4.99 -9.82 -6.07
C ILE A 188 4.81 -8.81 -7.22
N SER A 189 3.57 -8.48 -7.56
CA SER A 189 3.28 -7.50 -8.63
C SER A 189 3.77 -6.10 -8.27
N VAL A 190 3.64 -5.70 -7.00
CA VAL A 190 4.14 -4.41 -6.49
C VAL A 190 5.66 -4.41 -6.48
N TYR A 191 6.30 -5.49 -6.03
CA TYR A 191 7.76 -5.63 -6.04
C TYR A 191 8.36 -5.53 -7.44
N LYS A 192 7.75 -6.17 -8.43
CA LYS A 192 8.16 -6.03 -9.84
C LYS A 192 8.07 -4.58 -10.31
N LYS A 193 6.97 -3.88 -10.00
CA LYS A 193 6.82 -2.46 -10.36
C LYS A 193 7.90 -1.60 -9.74
N ILE A 194 8.25 -1.81 -8.47
CA ILE A 194 9.37 -1.10 -7.83
C ILE A 194 10.67 -1.38 -8.57
N CYS A 195 10.99 -2.65 -8.85
CA CYS A 195 12.22 -3.02 -9.55
C CYS A 195 12.30 -2.34 -10.94
N ALA A 196 11.21 -2.36 -11.70
CA ALA A 196 11.12 -1.72 -13.01
C ALA A 196 11.31 -0.20 -12.91
N VAL A 197 10.67 0.46 -11.94
CA VAL A 197 10.80 1.92 -11.73
C VAL A 197 12.22 2.29 -11.30
N MET A 198 12.85 1.51 -10.43
CA MET A 198 14.23 1.74 -10.00
C MET A 198 15.22 1.52 -11.15
N LEU A 199 14.99 0.54 -12.03
CA LEU A 199 15.78 0.36 -13.25
C LEU A 199 15.55 1.50 -14.25
N ALA A 200 14.32 1.95 -14.43
CA ALA A 200 14.04 3.14 -15.25
C ALA A 200 14.78 4.36 -14.71
N TRP A 201 14.73 4.59 -13.40
CA TRP A 201 15.49 5.66 -12.76
C TRP A 201 17.00 5.55 -13.01
N TYR A 202 17.55 4.34 -12.92
CA TYR A 202 18.95 4.08 -13.24
C TYR A 202 19.28 4.42 -14.70
N TYR A 203 18.45 4.03 -15.65
CA TYR A 203 18.73 4.20 -17.09
C TYR A 203 18.39 5.58 -17.65
N LYS A 204 17.51 6.35 -17.00
CA LYS A 204 17.04 7.69 -17.41
C LYS A 204 18.11 8.56 -18.06
N ASP A 205 19.27 8.69 -17.42
CA ASP A 205 20.37 9.57 -17.88
C ASP A 205 21.56 8.79 -18.46
N ARG A 206 21.42 7.47 -18.68
CA ARG A 206 22.51 6.56 -19.05
C ARG A 206 22.27 5.81 -20.35
N ASP A 207 21.04 5.36 -20.59
CA ASP A 207 20.66 4.50 -21.69
C ASP A 207 19.18 4.71 -22.03
N GLU A 208 18.92 5.50 -23.07
CA GLU A 208 17.56 5.85 -23.49
C GLU A 208 16.78 4.63 -23.99
N GLU A 209 17.44 3.68 -24.67
CA GLU A 209 16.79 2.47 -25.18
C GLU A 209 16.28 1.63 -24.01
N LYS A 210 17.14 1.36 -23.02
CA LYS A 210 16.74 0.65 -21.81
C LYS A 210 15.72 1.41 -20.97
N PHE A 211 15.82 2.72 -20.87
CA PHE A 211 14.79 3.53 -20.22
C PHE A 211 13.41 3.34 -20.87
N ASN A 212 13.38 3.33 -22.21
CA ASN A 212 12.14 3.17 -22.98
C ASN A 212 11.49 1.79 -22.78
N GLU A 213 12.25 0.75 -22.48
CA GLU A 213 11.70 -0.58 -22.15
C GLU A 213 10.79 -0.55 -20.91
N PHE A 214 11.07 0.35 -19.95
CA PHE A 214 10.32 0.45 -18.69
C PHE A 214 9.19 1.47 -18.72
N LYS A 215 8.94 2.18 -19.83
CA LYS A 215 7.88 3.20 -19.91
C LYS A 215 6.50 2.66 -19.55
N GLY A 216 6.14 1.48 -20.06
CA GLY A 216 4.86 0.85 -19.74
C GLY A 216 4.70 0.51 -18.25
N ASP A 217 5.80 0.12 -17.59
CA ASP A 217 5.79 -0.15 -16.14
C ASP A 217 5.68 1.15 -15.32
N LEU A 218 6.37 2.23 -15.76
CA LEU A 218 6.23 3.55 -15.17
C LEU A 218 4.79 4.06 -15.26
N GLU A 219 4.17 3.98 -16.44
CA GLU A 219 2.77 4.34 -16.64
C GLU A 219 1.83 3.52 -15.75
N ALA A 220 2.00 2.19 -15.71
CA ALA A 220 1.19 1.30 -14.89
C ALA A 220 1.37 1.49 -13.38
N PHE A 221 2.54 1.97 -12.93
CA PHE A 221 2.76 2.33 -11.53
C PHE A 221 2.25 3.73 -11.20
N ASN A 222 2.33 4.67 -12.13
CA ASN A 222 1.81 6.03 -12.01
C ASN A 222 0.28 6.09 -11.82
N GLN A 223 -0.44 5.05 -12.23
CA GLN A 223 -1.89 4.89 -11.96
C GLN A 223 -2.20 4.65 -10.46
N MET A 224 -1.20 4.33 -9.64
CA MET A 224 -1.36 4.14 -8.19
C MET A 224 -0.88 5.41 -7.47
N ASN A 225 -1.62 5.90 -6.46
CA ASN A 225 -1.21 7.10 -5.69
C ASN A 225 0.22 6.98 -5.12
N VAL A 226 0.54 5.81 -4.55
CA VAL A 226 1.90 5.53 -4.05
C VAL A 226 2.94 5.52 -5.18
N GLY A 227 2.59 5.03 -6.36
CA GLY A 227 3.51 4.93 -7.49
C GLY A 227 3.77 6.26 -8.17
N ARG A 228 2.73 7.08 -8.38
CA ARG A 228 2.87 8.47 -8.84
C ARG A 228 3.85 9.26 -7.99
N ARG A 229 3.68 9.18 -6.67
CA ARG A 229 4.54 9.85 -5.70
C ARG A 229 5.95 9.30 -5.73
N TRP A 230 6.10 7.99 -5.81
CA TRP A 230 7.40 7.33 -5.91
C TRP A 230 8.20 7.82 -7.10
N ILE A 231 7.59 7.82 -8.28
CA ILE A 231 8.18 8.27 -9.55
C ILE A 231 8.60 9.75 -9.45
N ARG A 232 7.74 10.60 -8.87
CA ARG A 232 8.04 12.01 -8.62
C ARG A 232 9.25 12.20 -7.71
N ASN A 233 9.34 11.45 -6.61
CA ASN A 233 10.46 11.52 -5.67
C ASN A 233 11.80 11.10 -6.30
N LEU A 234 11.77 10.31 -7.37
CA LEU A 234 12.95 9.94 -8.15
C LEU A 234 13.30 10.98 -9.24
N GLY A 235 12.49 12.03 -9.40
CA GLY A 235 12.66 13.05 -10.42
C GLY A 235 12.47 12.51 -11.85
N ILE A 236 11.60 11.52 -12.03
CA ILE A 236 11.21 11.03 -13.35
C ILE A 236 9.97 11.82 -13.80
N GLU A 237 10.08 12.50 -14.93
CA GLU A 237 8.95 13.22 -15.55
C GLU A 237 8.06 12.24 -16.31
N MET A 238 6.75 12.30 -16.07
CA MET A 238 5.75 11.52 -16.80
C MET A 238 4.98 12.47 -17.72
N SER A 239 4.87 12.15 -19.01
CA SER A 239 4.04 12.91 -19.95
C SER A 239 2.56 12.67 -19.66
N ASP A 240 1.98 13.52 -18.83
CA ASP A 240 0.58 13.96 -18.74
C ASP A 240 0.39 14.57 -17.35
N GLU A 241 1.00 15.74 -17.16
CA GLU A 241 0.61 16.66 -16.10
C GLU A 241 -0.74 17.27 -16.48
N GLU A 242 -1.84 16.57 -16.18
CA GLU A 242 -2.97 17.29 -15.61
C GLU A 242 -2.62 17.55 -14.15
N GLU A 243 -1.88 18.64 -13.92
CA GLU A 243 -1.98 19.40 -12.68
C GLU A 243 -3.40 19.98 -12.59
N ALA A 244 -4.36 19.14 -12.18
CA ALA A 244 -5.69 19.58 -11.78
C ALA A 244 -6.23 18.63 -10.69
N ALA A 245 -6.54 19.22 -9.54
CA ALA A 245 -7.29 18.67 -8.41
C ALA A 245 -6.60 17.65 -7.47
N GLU A 246 -5.57 18.09 -6.71
CA GLU A 246 -5.53 17.73 -5.28
C GLU A 246 -6.14 18.85 -4.40
N GLU A 247 -6.60 19.95 -4.99
CA GLU A 247 -7.48 20.95 -4.37
C GLU A 247 -8.88 20.82 -4.98
N THR A 248 -9.89 20.57 -4.12
CA THR A 248 -11.33 20.51 -4.43
C THR A 248 -11.83 19.39 -5.36
N GLU A 249 -11.95 18.16 -4.83
CA GLU A 249 -13.14 17.33 -5.07
C GLU A 249 -13.93 17.25 -3.75
N SER A 250 -14.42 18.41 -3.34
CA SER A 250 -15.54 18.56 -2.41
C SER A 250 -16.69 19.09 -3.25
N GLU A 251 -17.38 18.23 -3.99
CA GLU A 251 -18.76 18.49 -4.36
C GLU A 251 -19.47 17.18 -4.77
N GLU A 252 -20.41 16.81 -3.91
CA GLU A 252 -21.69 16.17 -4.20
C GLU A 252 -21.72 14.87 -5.03
N THR A 253 -21.89 13.77 -4.30
CA THR A 253 -22.97 12.82 -4.65
C THR A 253 -23.98 12.81 -3.51
N SER A 254 -24.97 13.70 -3.66
CA SER A 254 -26.32 13.49 -3.18
C SER A 254 -26.87 12.23 -3.85
N GLU A 255 -27.06 11.14 -3.10
CA GLU A 255 -28.02 10.10 -3.48
C GLU A 255 -29.16 10.11 -2.46
N GLU A 256 -30.31 10.51 -3.00
CA GLU A 256 -31.65 10.61 -2.46
C GLU A 256 -32.06 9.41 -1.58
N GLU A 257 -32.65 9.72 -0.42
CA GLU A 257 -33.55 8.80 0.27
C GLU A 257 -34.76 8.51 -0.64
N PRO A 258 -35.15 7.25 -0.88
CA PRO A 258 -36.42 6.98 -1.52
C PRO A 258 -37.54 7.21 -0.50
N ALA A 259 -38.35 8.24 -0.76
CA ALA A 259 -39.61 8.47 -0.09
C ALA A 259 -40.55 7.25 -0.28
N GLU A 260 -41.15 6.80 0.82
CA GLU A 260 -42.26 5.83 0.79
C GLU A 260 -43.49 6.47 0.11
N GLU A 261 -43.84 5.99 -1.09
CA GLU A 261 -45.13 6.25 -1.72
C GLU A 261 -46.21 5.37 -1.06
N GLU A 262 -47.19 6.00 -0.40
CA GLU A 262 -48.50 5.39 -0.13
C GLU A 262 -49.24 5.16 -1.47
N PRO A 263 -49.84 3.98 -1.71
CA PRO A 263 -50.71 3.82 -2.86
C PRO A 263 -52.10 4.37 -2.57
N ALA A 264 -52.43 5.48 -3.23
CA ALA A 264 -53.82 5.86 -3.49
C ALA A 264 -54.33 5.10 -4.72
N GLU A 265 -55.20 4.11 -4.52
CA GLU A 265 -56.08 3.62 -5.60
C GLU A 265 -57.36 4.47 -5.62
N THR A 266 -57.49 5.29 -6.67
CA THR A 266 -58.72 6.01 -7.04
C THR A 266 -59.64 5.16 -7.93
N GLU A 267 -60.90 5.11 -7.49
CA GLU A 267 -62.15 5.34 -8.26
C GLU A 267 -62.58 4.43 -9.42
N SER A 268 -63.84 3.96 -9.33
CA SER A 268 -64.95 4.32 -10.25
C SER A 268 -66.25 3.68 -9.76
N GLU A 269 -67.24 4.50 -9.36
CA GLU A 269 -68.49 4.82 -10.11
C GLU A 269 -69.34 3.57 -10.45
N GLU A 270 -70.54 3.34 -9.90
CA GLU A 270 -71.81 4.09 -9.91
C GLU A 270 -72.85 3.21 -10.66
N LYS A 271 -74.00 2.91 -10.04
CA LYS A 271 -75.36 3.01 -10.62
C LYS A 271 -76.44 2.31 -9.78
N GLU A 272 -77.46 3.10 -9.50
CA GLU A 272 -78.90 2.82 -9.25
C GLU A 272 -79.32 1.65 -8.33
#